data_AF-A0AAD6SNE9-F1
#
_entry.id   AF-A0AAD6SNE9-F1
#
_cell.length_a   1.000
_cell.length_b   1.000
_cell.length_c   1.000
_cell.angle_alpha   90.00
_cell.angle_beta   90.00
_cell.angle_gamma   90.00
#
_symmetry.space_group_name_H-M   'P 1'
#
loop_
_entity.id
_entity.type
_entity.pdbx_description
1 polymer ?
#
loop_
_entity_poly.entity_id
_entity_poly.type
_entity_poly.pdbx_seq_one_letter_code
_entity_poly.pdbx_strand_id
1 'polypeptide(L)'
;ASVTTTPFPARPLNSRQKDGESIQAFFRRRRESNMQKMATELRDVRQRRMQLEAHANKGGLPNKAHVFFWEKRDGHYIRIQATKGQFDDLWADYPASQRRYDSFHNEWDLAEIF
;
A
#
# COMPACT_ATOMS: atom_id res chain seq x y z
N ALA A 1 -23.06 -25.24 12.88
CA ALA A 1 -22.48 -25.05 11.54
C ALA A 1 -20.99 -24.82 11.72
N SER A 2 -20.15 -25.73 11.21
CA SER A 2 -18.69 -25.56 11.27
C SER A 2 -18.30 -24.46 10.29
N VAL A 3 -17.85 -23.32 10.80
CA VAL A 3 -17.29 -22.25 9.96
C VAL A 3 -15.93 -22.74 9.49
N THR A 4 -15.88 -23.34 8.29
CA THR A 4 -14.61 -23.62 7.62
C THR A 4 -13.92 -22.29 7.37
N THR A 5 -12.96 -21.95 8.22
CA THR A 5 -12.11 -20.78 8.04
C THR A 5 -11.17 -21.09 6.89
N THR A 6 -11.44 -20.52 5.71
CA THR A 6 -10.58 -20.70 4.55
C THR A 6 -9.16 -20.21 4.88
N PRO A 7 -8.12 -21.04 4.64
CA PRO A 7 -6.77 -20.68 5.00
C PRO A 7 -6.31 -19.43 4.26
N PHE A 8 -5.40 -18.68 4.88
CA PHE A 8 -4.86 -17.46 4.28
C PHE A 8 -4.12 -17.80 2.96
N PRO A 9 -4.43 -17.13 1.84
CA PRO A 9 -3.79 -17.38 0.55
C PRO A 9 -2.26 -17.19 0.58
N ALA A 10 -1.56 -17.86 -0.34
CA ALA A 10 -0.14 -17.66 -0.52
C ALA A 10 0.17 -16.19 -0.86
N ARG A 11 1.22 -15.64 -0.23
CA ARG A 11 1.57 -14.23 -0.40
C ARG A 11 2.29 -14.00 -1.72
N PRO A 12 1.89 -12.96 -2.48
CA PRO A 12 2.66 -12.47 -3.60
C PRO A 12 4.05 -12.01 -3.15
N LEU A 13 5.04 -12.19 -4.04
CA LEU A 13 6.39 -11.67 -3.85
C LEU A 13 6.34 -10.14 -3.64
N ASN A 14 7.21 -9.63 -2.76
CA ASN A 14 7.32 -8.21 -2.42
C ASN A 14 6.07 -7.54 -1.79
N SER A 15 5.02 -8.31 -1.46
CA SER A 15 3.81 -7.77 -0.82
C SER A 15 4.11 -7.09 0.53
N ARG A 16 5.09 -7.60 1.29
CA ARG A 16 5.42 -7.20 2.68
C ARG A 16 4.26 -7.37 3.67
N GLN A 17 3.18 -8.02 3.25
CA GLN A 17 2.10 -8.48 4.11
C GLN A 17 2.61 -9.67 4.94
N LYS A 18 2.15 -9.80 6.19
CA LYS A 18 2.45 -10.95 7.05
C LYS A 18 1.39 -12.05 6.90
N ASP A 19 1.72 -13.27 7.33
CA ASP A 19 0.76 -14.39 7.41
C ASP A 19 -0.48 -14.00 8.22
N GLY A 20 -1.66 -14.22 7.64
CA GLY A 20 -2.94 -13.91 8.30
C GLY A 20 -3.21 -12.42 8.55
N GLU A 21 -2.39 -11.52 7.98
CA GLU A 21 -2.51 -10.09 8.25
C GLU A 21 -3.66 -9.47 7.46
N SER A 22 -4.63 -8.89 8.16
CA SER A 22 -5.67 -8.10 7.52
C SER A 22 -5.15 -6.77 6.97
N ILE A 23 -5.88 -6.16 6.05
CA ILE A 23 -5.54 -4.84 5.51
C ILE A 23 -5.41 -3.80 6.64
N GLN A 24 -6.30 -3.80 7.63
CA GLN A 24 -6.24 -2.87 8.76
C GLN A 24 -5.00 -3.13 9.64
N ALA A 25 -4.64 -4.40 9.86
CA ALA A 25 -3.45 -4.77 10.61
C ALA A 25 -2.16 -4.34 9.89
N PHE A 26 -2.11 -4.49 8.56
CA PHE A 26 -1.00 -4.00 7.73
C PHE A 26 -0.82 -2.49 7.87
N PHE A 27 -1.88 -1.70 7.68
CA PHE A 27 -1.78 -0.24 7.79
C PHE A 27 -1.50 0.24 9.22
N ARG A 28 -1.96 -0.47 10.25
CA ARG A 28 -1.57 -0.19 11.64
C ARG A 28 -0.06 -0.39 11.83
N ARG A 29 0.47 -1.56 11.44
CA ARG A 29 1.90 -1.86 11.52
C ARG A 29 2.75 -0.90 10.69
N ARG A 30 2.28 -0.52 9.49
CA ARG A 30 2.94 0.49 8.66
C ARG A 30 3.03 1.83 9.36
N ARG A 31 1.94 2.32 9.96
CA ARG A 31 1.93 3.58 10.72
C ARG A 31 2.92 3.54 11.88
N GLU A 32 2.94 2.46 12.67
CA GLU A 32 3.89 2.30 13.77
C GLU A 32 5.35 2.35 13.29
N SER A 33 5.68 1.63 12.22
CA SER A 33 7.03 1.66 11.62
C SER A 33 7.38 3.05 11.06
N ASN A 34 6.42 3.73 10.43
CA ASN A 34 6.62 5.07 9.90
C ASN A 34 6.83 6.11 11.01
N MET A 35 6.14 5.98 12.15
CA MET A 35 6.38 6.84 13.32
C MET A 35 7.80 6.66 13.86
N GLN A 36 8.30 5.42 13.93
CA GLN A 36 9.68 5.15 14.34
C GLN A 36 10.69 5.76 13.36
N LYS A 37 10.45 5.63 12.05
CA LYS A 37 11.28 6.28 11.02
C LYS A 37 11.26 7.80 11.13
N MET A 38 10.08 8.38 11.37
CA MET A 38 9.92 9.82 11.51
C MET A 38 10.73 10.37 12.69
N ALA A 39 10.83 9.61 13.80
CA ALA A 39 11.58 10.02 14.98
C ALA A 39 13.10 10.08 14.76
N THR A 40 13.62 9.31 13.80
CA THR A 40 15.08 9.21 13.51
C THR A 40 15.45 9.77 12.13
N GLU A 41 14.51 10.38 11.43
CA GLU A 41 14.70 10.88 10.06
C GLU A 41 15.67 12.08 10.03
N LEU A 42 16.70 12.00 9.18
CA LEU A 42 17.62 13.11 8.93
C LEU A 42 16.91 14.24 8.16
N ARG A 43 17.40 15.48 8.28
CA ARG A 43 16.77 16.67 7.64
C ARG A 43 16.57 16.50 6.13
N ASP A 44 17.60 16.05 5.41
CA ASP A 44 17.54 15.91 3.95
C ASP A 44 16.54 14.83 3.52
N VAL A 45 16.48 13.73 4.29
CA VAL A 45 15.51 12.64 4.07
C VAL A 45 14.08 13.16 4.30
N ARG A 46 13.88 13.93 5.38
CA ARG A 46 12.60 14.56 5.69
C ARG A 46 12.15 15.53 4.60
N GLN A 47 13.06 16.36 4.09
CA GLN A 47 12.74 17.28 2.99
C GLN A 47 12.33 16.52 1.72
N ARG A 48 13.07 15.47 1.36
CA ARG A 48 12.72 14.60 0.23
C ARG A 48 11.36 13.94 0.42
N ARG A 49 11.07 13.44 1.62
CA ARG A 49 9.76 12.83 1.95
C ARG A 49 8.62 13.84 1.81
N MET A 50 8.77 15.06 2.30
CA MET A 50 7.76 16.12 2.13
C MET A 50 7.53 16.47 0.65
N GLN A 51 8.60 16.51 -0.16
CA GLN A 51 8.47 16.71 -1.61
C GLN A 51 7.66 15.58 -2.25
N LEU A 52 7.94 14.33 -1.89
CA LEU A 52 7.18 13.17 -2.36
C LEU A 52 5.69 13.26 -1.98
N GLU A 53 5.37 13.65 -0.75
CA GLU A 53 3.98 13.88 -0.30
C GLU A 53 3.30 14.99 -1.11
N ALA A 54 3.98 16.11 -1.32
CA ALA A 54 3.45 17.21 -2.12
C ALA A 54 3.21 16.80 -3.59
N HIS A 55 4.09 15.96 -4.16
CA HIS A 55 3.89 15.41 -5.50
C HIS A 55 2.73 14.42 -5.55
N ALA A 56 2.61 13.53 -4.57
CA ALA A 56 1.52 12.56 -4.49
C ALA A 56 0.15 13.25 -4.38
N ASN A 57 0.06 14.34 -3.60
CA ASN A 57 -1.17 15.12 -3.44
C ASN A 57 -1.66 15.79 -4.74
N LYS A 58 -0.81 15.92 -5.77
CA LYS A 58 -1.23 16.42 -7.09
C LYS A 58 -2.04 15.38 -7.88
N GLY A 59 -2.09 14.12 -7.44
CA GLY A 59 -2.94 13.07 -8.02
C GLY A 59 -2.47 12.48 -9.36
N GLY A 60 -1.31 12.91 -9.86
CA GLY A 60 -0.75 12.39 -11.11
C GLY A 60 -0.32 10.93 -11.03
N LEU A 61 -0.16 10.29 -12.20
CA LEU A 61 0.28 8.91 -12.30
C LEU A 61 1.68 8.72 -11.67
N PRO A 62 1.92 7.68 -10.86
CA PRO A 62 3.22 7.49 -10.23
C PRO A 62 4.27 7.04 -11.25
N ASN A 63 5.38 7.77 -11.31
CA ASN A 63 6.50 7.43 -12.20
C ASN A 63 7.57 6.55 -11.50
N LYS A 64 7.91 6.89 -10.25
CA LYS A 64 8.99 6.22 -9.48
C LYS A 64 8.50 5.43 -8.27
N ALA A 65 7.23 5.59 -7.88
CA ALA A 65 6.68 4.87 -6.74
C ALA A 65 6.28 3.45 -7.15
N HIS A 66 6.38 2.51 -6.22
CA HIS A 66 5.77 1.20 -6.42
C HIS A 66 4.28 1.30 -6.16
N VAL A 67 3.48 0.66 -7.01
CA VAL A 67 2.02 0.60 -6.85
C VAL A 67 1.65 -0.81 -6.44
N PHE A 68 0.78 -0.91 -5.44
CA PHE A 68 0.20 -2.15 -4.95
C PHE A 68 -1.32 -2.02 -4.99
N PHE A 69 -2.00 -3.11 -5.27
CA PHE A 69 -3.47 -3.19 -5.16
C PHE A 69 -3.85 -4.32 -4.20
N TRP A 70 -5.00 -4.16 -3.54
CA TRP A 70 -5.52 -5.13 -2.59
C TRP A 70 -6.66 -5.91 -3.23
N GLU A 71 -6.40 -7.18 -3.54
CA GLU A 71 -7.39 -8.08 -4.13
C GLU A 71 -8.04 -8.95 -3.05
N LYS A 72 -9.35 -9.11 -3.11
CA LYS A 72 -10.09 -9.97 -2.20
C LYS A 72 -10.05 -11.42 -2.70
N ARG A 73 -9.41 -12.32 -1.95
CA ARG A 73 -9.32 -13.77 -2.21
C ARG A 73 -9.77 -14.54 -0.98
N ASP A 74 -10.75 -15.43 -1.15
CA ASP A 74 -11.20 -16.34 -0.09
C ASP A 74 -11.58 -15.63 1.23
N GLY A 75 -12.11 -14.41 1.14
CA GLY A 75 -12.47 -13.59 2.31
C GLY A 75 -11.33 -12.76 2.90
N HIS A 76 -10.10 -12.89 2.38
CA HIS A 76 -8.92 -12.13 2.79
C HIS A 76 -8.55 -11.09 1.74
N TYR A 77 -8.04 -9.94 2.18
CA TYR A 77 -7.44 -8.96 1.27
C TYR A 77 -5.94 -9.23 1.14
N ILE A 78 -5.47 -9.43 -0.09
CA ILE A 78 -4.10 -9.79 -0.41
C ILE A 78 -3.44 -8.64 -1.18
N ARG A 79 -2.30 -8.17 -0.69
CA ARG A 79 -1.54 -7.06 -1.28
C ARG A 79 -0.67 -7.57 -2.42
N ILE A 80 -0.92 -7.12 -3.65
CA ILE A 80 -0.21 -7.54 -4.86
C ILE A 80 0.54 -6.34 -5.44
N GLN A 81 1.80 -6.54 -5.81
CA GLN A 81 2.57 -5.51 -6.51
C GLN A 81 2.10 -5.42 -7.96
N ALA A 82 1.70 -4.23 -8.40
CA ALA A 82 1.36 -3.97 -9.79
C ALA A 82 2.63 -3.94 -10.66
N THR A 83 2.51 -4.44 -11.88
CA THR A 83 3.53 -4.27 -12.93
C THR A 83 3.37 -2.92 -13.61
N LYS A 84 4.42 -2.40 -14.26
CA LYS A 84 4.36 -1.10 -14.96
C LYS A 84 3.24 -1.06 -16.01
N GLY A 85 2.98 -2.15 -16.72
CA GLY A 85 1.92 -2.22 -17.74
C GLY A 85 0.51 -2.15 -17.17
N GLN A 86 0.33 -2.33 -15.86
CA GLN A 86 -0.98 -2.26 -15.18
C GLN A 86 -1.23 -0.90 -14.51
N PHE A 87 -0.23 0.00 -14.51
CA PHE A 87 -0.34 1.24 -13.74
C PHE A 87 -1.45 2.13 -14.27
N ASP A 88 -1.54 2.33 -15.58
CA ASP A 88 -2.55 3.21 -16.18
C ASP A 88 -3.97 2.72 -15.89
N ASP A 89 -4.22 1.41 -16.11
CA ASP A 89 -5.52 0.79 -15.85
C ASP A 89 -5.90 0.88 -14.37
N LEU A 90 -5.02 0.44 -13.46
CA LEU A 90 -5.29 0.50 -12.03
C LEU A 90 -5.45 1.94 -11.53
N TRP A 91 -4.73 2.90 -12.11
CA TRP A 91 -4.86 4.31 -11.75
C TRP A 91 -6.16 4.92 -12.27
N ALA A 92 -6.73 4.39 -13.34
CA ALA A 92 -8.06 4.78 -13.83
C ALA A 92 -9.17 4.15 -12.97
N ASP A 93 -9.02 2.87 -12.60
CA ASP A 93 -10.06 2.09 -11.91
C ASP A 93 -10.28 2.51 -10.46
N TYR A 94 -9.22 2.88 -9.74
CA TYR A 94 -9.30 3.25 -8.34
C TYR A 94 -9.37 4.77 -8.21
N PRO A 95 -10.49 5.41 -7.81
CA PRO A 95 -10.53 6.86 -7.58
C PRO A 95 -9.63 7.29 -6.43
N ALA A 96 -9.33 8.60 -6.31
CA ALA A 96 -8.43 9.15 -5.29
C ALA A 96 -8.80 8.76 -3.84
N SER A 97 -10.10 8.60 -3.53
CA SER A 97 -10.58 8.13 -2.22
C SER A 97 -10.09 6.72 -1.88
N GLN A 98 -9.86 5.89 -2.91
CA GLN A 98 -9.39 4.51 -2.83
C GLN A 98 -7.87 4.37 -3.00
N ARG A 99 -7.12 5.46 -2.86
CA ARG A 99 -5.64 5.45 -2.90
C ARG A 99 -5.07 5.93 -1.57
N ARG A 100 -3.99 5.28 -1.13
CA ARG A 100 -3.22 5.68 0.04
C ARG A 100 -1.75 5.70 -0.33
N TYR A 101 -1.07 6.81 -0.06
CA TYR A 101 0.36 6.97 -0.33
C TYR A 101 1.17 6.85 0.96
N ASP A 102 2.26 6.09 0.90
CA ASP A 102 3.27 5.99 1.96
C ASP A 102 4.61 6.57 1.45
N SER A 103 4.89 7.81 1.85
CA SER A 103 6.08 8.55 1.48
C SER A 103 7.38 7.99 2.09
N PHE A 104 7.30 7.24 3.20
CA PHE A 104 8.45 6.62 3.86
C PHE A 104 9.00 5.42 3.07
N HIS A 105 8.18 4.86 2.19
CA HIS A 105 8.54 3.73 1.32
C HIS A 105 8.41 4.07 -0.16
N ASN A 106 7.86 5.24 -0.48
CA ASN A 106 7.50 5.65 -1.82
C ASN A 106 6.59 4.61 -2.51
N GLU A 107 5.49 4.29 -1.83
CA GLU A 107 4.54 3.25 -2.26
C GLU A 107 3.12 3.81 -2.30
N TRP A 108 2.36 3.38 -3.29
CA TRP A 108 0.91 3.54 -3.35
C TRP A 108 0.22 2.22 -3.07
N ASP A 109 -0.84 2.29 -2.29
CA ASP A 109 -1.78 1.22 -2.09
C ASP A 109 -3.13 1.63 -2.68
N LEU A 110 -3.72 0.74 -3.46
CA LEU A 110 -5.03 0.88 -4.09
C LEU A 110 -5.97 -0.18 -3.50
N ALA A 111 -7.11 0.23 -2.95
CA ALA A 111 -8.07 -0.73 -2.40
C ALA A 111 -9.50 -0.18 -2.41
N GLU A 112 -10.45 -1.03 -2.79
CA GLU A 112 -11.87 -0.68 -2.81
C GLU A 112 -12.44 -0.34 -1.42
N ILE A 113 -11.82 -0.88 -0.36
CA ILE A 113 -12.28 -0.78 1.04
C ILE A 113 -11.76 0.46 1.79
N PHE A 114 -11.04 1.35 1.11
CA PHE A 114 -10.44 2.54 1.72
C PHE A 114 -11.40 3.70 1.99
#